data_AF-A0A7K4M4F2-F1
#
_entry.id   AF-A0A7K4M4F2-F1
#
_cell.length_a   1.000
_cell.length_b   1.000
_cell.length_c   1.000
_cell.angle_alpha   90.00
_cell.angle_beta   90.00
_cell.angle_gamma   90.00
#
_symmetry.space_group_name_H-M   'P 1'
#
loop_
_entity.id
_entity.type
_entity.pdbx_description
1 polymer ?
#
loop_
_entity_poly.entity_id
_entity_poly.type
_entity_poly.pdbx_seq_one_letter_code
_entity_poly.pdbx_strand_id
1 'polypeptide(L)'
;KLHAMGLLGSRRSLALCERLSAAAFCRRRLPCLLLKLRMAQNLRDAVTFVEQGHVRVGPDVVTDPALLVTRAMEDFITWTDASRLRRKVLDYNQERDDFDLDA
;
A
#
# COMPACT_ATOMS: atom_id res chain seq x y z
N LYS A 1 10.87 -3.78 17.48
CA LYS A 1 9.99 -2.71 16.96
C LYS A 1 10.34 -2.31 15.51
N LEU A 2 11.56 -1.83 15.21
CA LEU A 2 11.95 -1.37 13.86
C LEU A 2 11.74 -2.41 12.73
N HIS A 3 12.04 -3.68 12.97
CA HIS A 3 11.75 -4.75 12.01
C HIS A 3 10.24 -4.98 11.77
N ALA A 4 9.39 -4.80 12.80
CA ALA A 4 7.94 -4.93 12.63
C ALA A 4 7.37 -3.78 11.80
N MET A 5 7.96 -2.58 11.91
CA MET A 5 7.67 -1.44 11.04
C MET A 5 8.23 -1.60 9.61
N GLY A 6 9.00 -2.65 9.33
CA GLY A 6 9.58 -2.92 8.00
C GLY A 6 10.81 -2.07 7.66
N LEU A 7 11.36 -1.32 8.61
CA LEU A 7 12.52 -0.45 8.39
C LEU A 7 13.85 -1.23 8.35
N LEU A 8 13.89 -2.37 9.02
CA LEU A 8 15.03 -3.28 9.04
C LEU A 8 14.64 -4.64 8.45
N GLY A 9 15.48 -5.19 7.59
CA GLY A 9 15.28 -6.52 7.01
C GLY A 9 15.56 -7.68 7.96
N SER A 10 16.35 -7.45 9.03
CA SER A 10 16.77 -8.47 9.99
C SER A 10 16.78 -7.93 11.42
N ARG A 11 16.65 -8.82 12.39
CA ARG A 11 16.72 -8.52 13.85
C ARG A 11 18.07 -8.88 14.47
N ARG A 12 19.04 -9.36 13.67
CA ARG A 12 20.24 -10.03 14.17
C ARG A 12 21.31 -9.11 14.78
N SER A 13 21.36 -7.83 14.39
CA SER A 13 22.41 -6.91 14.85
C SER A 13 21.89 -5.50 15.04
N LEU A 14 22.34 -4.85 16.11
CA LEU A 14 22.07 -3.44 16.42
C LEU A 14 22.83 -2.47 15.51
N ALA A 15 23.94 -2.89 14.91
CA ALA A 15 24.70 -2.06 13.98
C ALA A 15 23.87 -1.66 12.74
N LEU A 16 22.81 -2.42 12.42
CA LEU A 16 21.87 -2.08 11.36
C LEU A 16 21.06 -0.80 11.67
N CYS A 17 20.86 -0.47 12.94
CA CYS A 17 20.15 0.73 13.36
C CYS A 17 20.95 2.00 13.06
N GLU A 18 22.28 1.93 13.08
CA GLU A 18 23.15 3.09 12.82
C GLU A 18 23.10 3.51 11.34
N ARG A 19 22.85 2.56 10.44
CA ARG A 19 22.72 2.79 8.99
C ARG A 19 21.31 3.18 8.56
N LEU A 20 20.40 3.38 9.51
CA LEU A 20 18.99 3.63 9.24
C LEU A 20 18.79 5.07 8.74
N SER A 21 18.56 5.23 7.44
CA SER A 21 18.33 6.54 6.82
C SER A 21 16.86 6.96 6.84
N ALA A 22 16.61 8.27 6.75
CA ALA A 22 15.26 8.82 6.56
C ALA A 22 14.55 8.22 5.33
N ALA A 23 15.31 7.90 4.29
CA ALA A 23 14.79 7.25 3.09
C ALA A 23 14.16 5.87 3.38
N ALA A 24 14.59 5.16 4.43
CA ALA A 24 13.96 3.90 4.83
C ALA A 24 12.50 4.11 5.28
N PHE A 25 12.20 5.22 5.93
CA PHE A 25 10.82 5.58 6.29
C PHE A 25 10.01 5.95 5.05
N CYS A 26 10.56 6.77 4.15
CA CYS A 26 9.85 7.16 2.93
C CYS A 26 9.46 5.95 2.08
N ARG A 27 10.32 4.92 1.99
CA ARG A 27 10.01 3.66 1.28
C ARG A 27 8.91 2.81 1.94
N ARG A 28 8.54 3.10 3.20
CA ARG A 28 7.45 2.46 3.93
C ARG A 28 6.12 3.22 3.85
N ARG A 29 6.09 4.37 3.16
CA ARG A 29 4.84 5.09 2.89
C ARG A 29 3.97 4.30 1.93
N LEU A 30 2.65 4.41 2.10
CA LEU A 30 1.68 3.67 1.31
C LEU A 30 1.91 3.78 -0.21
N PRO A 31 2.13 4.98 -0.81
CA PRO A 31 2.41 5.08 -2.26
C PRO A 31 3.63 4.29 -2.71
N CYS A 32 4.72 4.29 -1.95
CA CYS A 32 5.91 3.50 -2.30
C CYS A 32 5.65 1.99 -2.25
N LEU A 33 4.79 1.55 -1.33
CA LEU A 33 4.40 0.14 -1.24
C LEU A 33 3.47 -0.27 -2.39
N LEU A 34 2.58 0.62 -2.86
CA LEU A 34 1.75 0.36 -4.03
C LEU A 34 2.59 0.08 -5.30
N LEU A 35 3.71 0.78 -5.47
CA LEU A 35 4.64 0.49 -6.57
C LEU A 35 5.28 -0.90 -6.42
N LYS A 36 5.68 -1.26 -5.19
CA LYS A 36 6.28 -2.56 -4.89
C LYS A 36 5.30 -3.71 -5.12
N LEU A 37 4.03 -3.50 -4.80
CA LEU A 37 2.93 -4.44 -5.03
C LEU A 37 2.39 -4.43 -6.46
N ARG A 38 2.99 -3.62 -7.36
CA ARG A 38 2.55 -3.46 -8.76
C ARG A 38 1.10 -2.97 -8.92
N MET A 39 0.54 -2.31 -7.90
CA MET A 39 -0.79 -1.68 -7.98
C MET A 39 -0.77 -0.35 -8.73
N ALA A 40 0.39 0.31 -8.80
CA ALA A 40 0.60 1.54 -9.55
C ALA A 40 1.90 1.47 -10.36
N GLN A 41 1.92 2.14 -11.52
CA GLN A 41 3.09 2.18 -12.39
C GLN A 41 4.10 3.23 -11.92
N ASN A 42 3.62 4.41 -11.52
CA ASN A 42 4.45 5.54 -11.11
C ASN A 42 4.08 6.04 -9.71
N LEU A 43 5.02 6.73 -9.06
CA LEU A 43 4.80 7.29 -7.72
C LEU A 43 3.73 8.37 -7.71
N ARG A 44 3.63 9.18 -8.77
CA ARG A 44 2.60 10.21 -8.90
C ARG A 44 1.21 9.60 -8.92
N ASP A 45 1.02 8.56 -9.74
CA ASP A 45 -0.27 7.86 -9.84
C ASP A 45 -0.64 7.19 -8.52
N ALA A 46 0.33 6.58 -7.84
CA ALA A 46 0.12 5.97 -6.52
C ALA A 46 -0.34 6.99 -5.47
N VAL A 47 0.24 8.20 -5.46
CA VAL A 47 -0.21 9.28 -4.58
C VAL A 47 -1.63 9.68 -4.91
N THR A 48 -1.94 9.91 -6.19
CA THR A 48 -3.29 10.26 -6.64
C THR A 48 -4.33 9.20 -6.24
N PHE A 49 -4.02 7.91 -6.37
CA PHE A 49 -4.95 6.83 -6.00
C PHE A 49 -5.24 6.81 -4.49
N VAL A 50 -4.25 7.11 -3.66
CA VAL A 50 -4.44 7.22 -2.21
C VAL A 50 -5.26 8.46 -1.88
N GLU A 51 -4.90 9.64 -2.41
CA GLU A 51 -5.64 10.89 -2.16
C GLU A 51 -7.11 10.81 -2.57
N GLN A 52 -7.41 10.08 -3.65
CA GLN A 52 -8.78 9.82 -4.12
C GLN A 52 -9.54 8.77 -3.30
N GLY A 53 -8.90 8.11 -2.33
CA GLY A 53 -9.52 7.09 -1.49
C GLY A 53 -9.77 5.75 -2.21
N HIS A 54 -8.98 5.43 -3.24
CA HIS A 54 -9.10 4.14 -3.94
C HIS A 54 -8.45 2.98 -3.20
N VAL A 55 -7.65 3.25 -2.17
CA VAL A 55 -6.85 2.24 -1.45
C VAL A 55 -7.33 2.14 0.00
N ARG A 56 -7.48 0.90 0.47
CA ARG A 56 -7.68 0.59 1.90
C ARG A 56 -6.55 -0.27 2.43
N VAL A 57 -6.33 -0.19 3.74
CA VAL A 57 -5.41 -1.06 4.46
C VAL A 57 -6.21 -1.77 5.54
N GLY A 58 -6.47 -3.07 5.33
CA GLY A 58 -7.47 -3.78 6.13
C GLY A 58 -8.87 -3.21 5.91
N PRO A 59 -9.65 -2.90 6.96
CA PRO A 59 -11.00 -2.34 6.83
C PRO A 59 -11.00 -0.84 6.50
N ASP A 60 -9.91 -0.13 6.77
CA ASP A 60 -9.89 1.33 6.76
C ASP A 60 -9.44 1.91 5.42
N VAL A 61 -10.23 2.83 4.86
CA VAL A 61 -9.88 3.60 3.66
C VAL A 61 -8.84 4.65 4.02
N VAL A 62 -7.74 4.70 3.27
CA VAL A 62 -6.64 5.63 3.53
C VAL A 62 -6.63 6.72 2.48
N THR A 63 -6.67 7.97 2.95
CA THR A 63 -6.55 9.18 2.11
C THR A 63 -5.24 9.93 2.31
N ASP A 64 -4.48 9.64 3.37
CA ASP A 64 -3.18 10.27 3.65
C ASP A 64 -2.01 9.49 2.98
N PRO A 65 -1.31 10.08 1.99
CA PRO A 65 -0.15 9.45 1.35
C PRO A 65 1.06 9.31 2.29
N ALA A 66 1.11 10.04 3.40
CA ALA A 66 2.19 9.97 4.38
C ALA A 66 2.07 8.78 5.34
N LEU A 67 0.98 8.01 5.28
CA LEU A 67 0.76 6.85 6.14
C LEU A 67 1.90 5.82 6.01
N LEU A 68 2.52 5.49 7.15
CA LEU A 68 3.54 4.46 7.26
C LEU A 68 2.88 3.10 7.53
N VAL A 69 3.04 2.16 6.60
CA VAL A 69 2.44 0.83 6.73
C VAL A 69 3.47 -0.14 7.35
N THR A 70 3.06 -0.85 8.40
CA THR A 70 3.89 -1.87 9.05
C THR A 70 4.00 -3.12 8.19
N ARG A 71 4.96 -4.00 8.49
CA ARG A 71 5.16 -5.23 7.71
C ARG A 71 3.97 -6.18 7.78
N ALA A 72 3.25 -6.22 8.91
CA ALA A 72 2.06 -7.06 9.06
C ALA A 72 0.85 -6.50 8.31
N MET A 73 0.77 -5.19 8.12
CA MET A 73 -0.33 -4.53 7.41
C MET A 73 -0.13 -4.51 5.89
N GLU A 74 1.07 -4.81 5.40
CA GLU A 74 1.39 -4.82 3.96
C GLU A 74 0.54 -5.82 3.17
N ASP A 75 0.19 -6.96 3.77
CA ASP A 75 -0.62 -8.01 3.12
C ASP A 75 -2.10 -7.63 2.99
N PHE A 76 -2.56 -6.62 3.73
CA PHE A 76 -3.94 -6.16 3.73
C PHE A 76 -4.17 -4.90 2.87
N ILE A 77 -3.17 -4.49 2.09
CA ILE A 77 -3.30 -3.37 1.15
C ILE A 77 -4.12 -3.85 -0.05
N THR A 78 -5.31 -3.30 -0.24
CA THR A 78 -6.19 -3.65 -1.36
C THR A 78 -6.94 -2.42 -1.89
N TRP A 79 -7.57 -2.55 -3.05
CA TRP A 79 -8.49 -1.53 -3.55
C TRP A 79 -9.74 -1.48 -2.67
N THR A 80 -10.34 -0.29 -2.54
CA THR A 80 -11.68 -0.16 -1.97
C THR A 80 -12.71 -0.84 -2.84
N ASP A 81 -13.80 -1.33 -2.24
CA ASP A 81 -14.81 -2.11 -2.96
C ASP A 81 -15.49 -1.27 -4.05
N ALA A 82 -15.79 0.01 -3.75
CA ALA A 82 -16.34 1.01 -4.67
C ALA A 82 -15.38 1.45 -5.80
N SER A 83 -14.10 1.08 -5.73
CA SER A 83 -13.06 1.66 -6.58
C SER A 83 -13.29 1.35 -8.06
N ARG A 84 -13.32 2.41 -8.87
CA ARG A 84 -13.35 2.27 -10.33
C ARG A 84 -12.09 1.58 -10.87
N LEU A 85 -10.97 1.68 -10.17
CA LEU A 85 -9.73 0.98 -10.53
C LEU A 85 -9.88 -0.52 -10.31
N ARG A 86 -10.49 -0.95 -9.20
CA ARG A 86 -10.80 -2.37 -8.94
C ARG A 86 -11.67 -2.94 -10.06
N ARG A 87 -12.76 -2.24 -10.39
CA ARG A 87 -13.66 -2.63 -11.51
C ARG A 87 -12.92 -2.78 -12.82
N LYS A 88 -12.11 -1.78 -13.20
CA LYS A 88 -11.33 -1.83 -14.44
C LYS A 88 -10.36 -3.01 -14.49
N VAL A 89 -9.76 -3.39 -13.36
CA VAL A 89 -8.88 -4.56 -13.27
C VAL A 89 -9.68 -5.86 -13.42
N LEU A 90 -10.81 -5.99 -12.74
CA LEU A 90 -11.69 -7.18 -12.84
C LEU A 90 -12.28 -7.33 -14.25
N ASP A 91 -12.72 -6.23 -14.86
CA ASP A 91 -13.21 -6.18 -16.24
C ASP A 91 -12.13 -6.67 -17.21
N TYR A 92 -10.89 -6.21 -17.05
CA TYR A 92 -9.76 -6.63 -17.87
C TYR A 92 -9.47 -8.13 -17.71
N ASN A 93 -9.57 -8.65 -16.49
CA ASN A 93 -9.38 -10.07 -16.20
C ASN A 93 -10.59 -10.95 -16.56
N GLN A 94 -11.73 -10.36 -16.93
CA GLN A 94 -13.00 -11.06 -17.14
C GLN A 94 -13.52 -11.77 -15.87
N GLU A 95 -13.18 -11.22 -14.70
CA GLU A 95 -13.52 -11.76 -13.36
C GLU A 95 -14.59 -10.92 -12.65
N ARG A 96 -15.22 -10.00 -13.37
CA ARG A 96 -16.25 -9.14 -12.78
C ARG A 96 -17.52 -9.93 -12.52
N ASP A 97 -17.97 -9.86 -11.27
CA ASP A 97 -19.29 -10.30 -10.84
C ASP A 97 -20.18 -9.07 -10.63
N ASP A 98 -21.32 -9.02 -11.33
CA ASP A 98 -22.27 -7.90 -11.24
C ASP A 98 -23.19 -7.98 -10.00
N PHE A 99 -23.09 -9.04 -9.19
CA PHE A 99 -23.74 -9.13 -7.88
C PHE A 99 -22.98 -8.40 -6.77
N ASP A 100 -21.67 -8.17 -6.93
CA ASP A 100 -20.87 -7.36 -6.01
C ASP A 100 -21.34 -5.90 -6.13
N LEU A 101 -22.22 -5.48 -5.23
CA LEU A 101 -22.80 -4.13 -5.21
C LEU A 101 -21.68 -3.07 -5.15
N ASP A 102 -21.72 -2.13 -6.10
CA ASP A 102 -20.95 -0.87 -6.11
C ASP A 102 -21.40 0.05 -4.95
N ALA A 103 -21.21 -0.39 -3.70
CA ALA A 103 -21.51 0.42 -2.50
C ALA A 103 -20.45 1.50 -2.28
#